data_AF-A0A354T6U2-F1
#
_entry.id   AF-A0A354T6U2-F1
#
_cell.length_a   1.000
_cell.length_b   1.000
_cell.length_c   1.000
_cell.angle_alpha   90.00
_cell.angle_beta   90.00
_cell.angle_gamma   90.00
#
_symmetry.space_group_name_H-M   'P 1'
#
loop_
_entity.id
_entity.type
_entity.pdbx_description
1 polymer ?
#
loop_
_entity_poly.entity_id
_entity_poly.type
_entity_poly.pdbx_seq_one_letter_code
_entity_poly.pdbx_strand_id
1 'polypeptide(L)'
;MKHTLTLTAALLLAPLATLNASDAPKSKPNPDQSAGIDPSDGAPGAGRSAPPQLIPNPNSTEAYARAKRTCTGVPSLAVSRGGRLWAAWYSGKTPGEIIERCPHSYTVLSTSGDGGKTWKEVLAIDPDGPGPLKAYDPRPWIDPDGKLWLIWHHASVREAWAIKADDAESENPVWSQPRWLAKGVILNRPIVLACGEWLLSVCDRKTGDSFGMQSLVSRDKGETFAVKGELVLDSNLAPSEPMTVERQDGSLWMLLRTNLGIGESRSTDGGLTWSPLNVPAIRHTASRFYLGRLQSGNLLLLKHMGIDADPASEGKQQRRKLTAFISKDDGQTWSSGLMIDDRFPVSYPDAQQVADGTIHLIWDYNRSKEQEILTTTFREEDVLAADEAATARVKGNRKLVSKGGVQ
;
A
#
# COMPACT_ATOMS: atom_id res chain seq x y z
N MET A 1 -47.09 -57.66 2.02
CA MET A 1 -47.76 -56.55 2.75
C MET A 1 -46.70 -55.53 3.10
N LYS A 2 -46.92 -54.28 2.72
CA LYS A 2 -45.97 -53.16 2.84
C LYS A 2 -45.94 -52.68 4.29
N HIS A 3 -44.76 -52.54 4.89
CA HIS A 3 -44.58 -51.73 6.10
C HIS A 3 -43.75 -50.49 5.76
N THR A 4 -44.44 -49.36 5.78
CA THR A 4 -43.93 -48.00 5.69
C THR A 4 -43.35 -47.63 7.05
N LEU A 5 -42.05 -47.32 7.13
CA LEU A 5 -41.48 -46.64 8.30
C LEU A 5 -41.49 -45.13 8.05
N THR A 6 -42.31 -44.42 8.81
CA THR A 6 -42.29 -42.96 8.92
C THR A 6 -41.28 -42.61 10.02
N LEU A 7 -40.19 -41.94 9.68
CA LEU A 7 -39.23 -41.41 10.66
C LEU A 7 -39.56 -39.94 10.94
N THR A 8 -40.12 -39.67 12.11
CA THR A 8 -40.37 -38.32 12.64
C THR A 8 -39.05 -37.74 13.13
N ALA A 9 -38.60 -36.62 12.54
CA ALA A 9 -37.43 -35.89 13.03
C ALA A 9 -37.81 -35.05 14.26
N ALA A 10 -37.21 -35.34 15.42
CA ALA A 10 -37.24 -34.48 16.59
C ALA A 10 -35.96 -33.63 16.62
N LEU A 11 -36.11 -32.31 16.43
CA LEU A 11 -35.05 -31.34 16.73
C LEU A 11 -34.89 -31.26 18.26
N LEU A 12 -33.74 -31.68 18.78
CA LEU A 12 -33.26 -31.29 20.11
C LEU A 12 -32.32 -30.09 19.94
N LEU A 13 -32.76 -28.91 20.38
CA LEU A 13 -31.87 -27.78 20.67
C LEU A 13 -31.06 -28.11 21.93
N ALA A 14 -29.75 -28.20 21.81
CA ALA A 14 -28.82 -28.16 22.93
C ALA A 14 -28.37 -26.70 23.18
N PRO A 15 -28.20 -26.26 24.45
CA PRO A 15 -27.84 -24.88 24.76
C PRO A 15 -26.35 -24.63 24.49
N LEU A 16 -26.04 -23.44 23.96
CA LEU A 16 -24.67 -22.94 23.84
C LEU A 16 -24.06 -22.82 25.25
N ALA A 17 -23.02 -23.62 25.52
CA ALA A 17 -22.13 -23.40 26.64
C ALA A 17 -21.19 -22.23 26.30
N THR A 18 -21.32 -21.15 27.07
CA THR A 18 -20.39 -20.01 27.09
C THR A 18 -19.01 -20.48 27.59
N LEU A 19 -17.98 -20.43 26.74
CA LEU A 19 -16.61 -20.52 27.20
C LEU A 19 -16.22 -19.19 27.88
N ASN A 20 -16.03 -19.25 29.19
CA ASN A 20 -15.39 -18.20 29.97
C ASN A 20 -13.90 -18.13 29.60
N ALA A 21 -13.46 -16.99 29.08
CA ALA A 21 -12.05 -16.62 29.03
C ALA A 21 -11.59 -16.24 30.45
N SER A 22 -10.63 -16.97 31.00
CA SER A 22 -9.90 -16.55 32.21
C SER A 22 -8.44 -16.23 31.87
N ASP A 23 -8.05 -15.04 32.31
CA ASP A 23 -6.71 -14.57 32.68
C ASP A 23 -5.65 -14.34 31.57
N ALA A 24 -5.84 -13.23 30.86
CA ALA A 24 -4.72 -12.42 30.35
C ALA A 24 -4.39 -11.30 31.36
N PRO A 25 -3.11 -10.97 31.60
CA PRO A 25 -2.74 -9.93 32.56
C PRO A 25 -3.25 -8.57 32.09
N LYS A 26 -4.08 -7.94 32.93
CA LYS A 26 -4.59 -6.58 32.74
C LYS A 26 -3.44 -5.57 32.79
N SER A 27 -2.93 -5.14 31.63
CA SER A 27 -2.22 -3.87 31.56
C SER A 27 -3.23 -2.74 31.75
N LYS A 28 -2.99 -1.88 32.74
CA LYS A 28 -3.85 -0.70 32.96
C LYS A 28 -3.69 0.26 31.77
N PRO A 29 -4.77 0.77 31.17
CA PRO A 29 -4.67 1.84 30.19
C PRO A 29 -4.10 3.09 30.86
N ASN A 30 -3.11 3.70 30.22
CA ASN A 30 -2.46 4.92 30.68
C ASN A 30 -3.44 6.09 30.56
N PRO A 31 -3.85 6.77 31.65
CA PRO A 31 -5.05 7.61 31.66
C PRO A 31 -4.86 9.06 31.16
N ASP A 32 -3.92 9.35 30.25
CA ASP A 32 -3.64 10.75 29.88
C ASP A 32 -3.37 11.04 28.38
N GLN A 33 -4.02 10.31 27.46
CA GLN A 33 -3.91 10.54 26.01
C GLN A 33 -5.02 11.43 25.39
N SER A 34 -5.80 12.16 26.20
CA SER A 34 -6.95 12.95 25.72
C SER A 34 -6.79 14.47 25.80
N ALA A 35 -5.59 15.00 26.02
CA ALA A 35 -5.38 16.45 26.08
C ALA A 35 -4.86 17.02 24.74
N GLY A 36 -5.74 17.70 24.01
CA GLY A 36 -5.38 18.67 22.97
C GLY A 36 -5.53 18.21 21.52
N ILE A 37 -6.76 18.15 21.00
CA ILE A 37 -7.02 18.19 19.56
C ILE A 37 -7.73 19.53 19.28
N ASP A 38 -7.10 20.38 18.48
CA ASP A 38 -7.70 21.63 18.02
C ASP A 38 -8.77 21.29 16.97
N PRO A 39 -10.05 21.68 17.15
CA PRO A 39 -11.11 21.45 16.16
C PRO A 39 -10.85 22.09 14.79
N SER A 40 -9.83 22.96 14.65
CA SER A 40 -9.45 23.62 13.41
C SER A 40 -8.43 22.87 12.54
N ASP A 41 -7.92 21.71 12.98
CA ASP A 41 -6.94 20.88 12.25
C ASP A 41 -7.42 20.32 10.89
N GLY A 42 -8.67 20.60 10.48
CA GLY A 42 -9.25 20.21 9.19
C GLY A 42 -9.63 21.35 8.24
N ALA A 43 -9.56 22.62 8.66
CA ALA A 43 -9.96 23.74 7.79
C ALA A 43 -8.87 24.07 6.75
N PRO A 44 -9.20 24.51 5.52
CA PRO A 44 -8.21 24.98 4.56
C PRO A 44 -7.48 26.21 5.10
N GLY A 45 -6.25 26.03 5.57
CA GLY A 45 -5.34 27.14 5.82
C GLY A 45 -5.05 27.91 4.54
N ALA A 46 -4.92 29.24 4.63
CA ALA A 46 -4.54 30.08 3.52
C ALA A 46 -3.19 29.59 2.92
N GLY A 47 -3.19 29.20 1.63
CA GLY A 47 -1.98 28.77 0.91
C GLY A 47 -1.93 27.32 0.41
N ARG A 48 -3.01 26.53 0.55
CA ARG A 48 -3.10 25.18 -0.03
C ARG A 48 -3.39 25.20 -1.53
N SER A 49 -2.98 24.16 -2.26
CA SER A 49 -3.39 23.99 -3.66
C SER A 49 -4.91 23.80 -3.79
N ALA A 50 -5.46 24.13 -4.96
CA ALA A 50 -6.87 23.89 -5.23
C ALA A 50 -7.17 22.38 -5.22
N PRO A 51 -8.40 21.96 -4.82
CA PRO A 51 -8.81 20.57 -4.95
C PRO A 51 -8.64 20.09 -6.40
N PRO A 52 -8.11 18.87 -6.63
CA PRO A 52 -7.89 18.36 -7.96
C PRO A 52 -9.21 18.02 -8.66
N GLN A 53 -9.16 17.90 -9.98
CA GLN A 53 -10.29 17.44 -10.78
C GLN A 53 -10.42 15.92 -10.69
N LEU A 54 -11.66 15.46 -10.46
CA LEU A 54 -12.05 14.06 -10.59
C LEU A 54 -12.62 13.84 -11.99
N ILE A 55 -11.95 13.01 -12.79
CA ILE A 55 -12.31 12.75 -14.18
C ILE A 55 -12.87 11.32 -14.28
N PRO A 56 -14.20 11.13 -14.22
CA PRO A 56 -14.80 9.83 -14.40
C PRO A 56 -14.60 9.34 -15.84
N ASN A 57 -14.53 8.02 -16.03
CA ASN A 57 -14.35 7.39 -17.34
C ASN A 57 -13.18 7.99 -18.14
N PRO A 58 -11.95 8.03 -17.62
CA PRO A 58 -10.84 8.78 -18.23
C PRO A 58 -10.55 8.41 -19.68
N ASN A 59 -10.87 7.18 -20.10
CA ASN A 59 -10.70 6.75 -21.49
C ASN A 59 -11.60 7.46 -22.51
N SER A 60 -12.68 8.13 -22.08
CA SER A 60 -13.49 8.97 -22.99
C SER A 60 -12.90 10.35 -23.26
N THR A 61 -11.82 10.71 -22.56
CA THR A 61 -11.17 12.02 -22.67
C THR A 61 -9.77 11.83 -23.25
N GLU A 62 -9.50 12.45 -24.41
CA GLU A 62 -8.27 12.19 -25.18
C GLU A 62 -6.98 12.37 -24.36
N ALA A 63 -6.95 13.36 -23.45
CA ALA A 63 -5.80 13.64 -22.60
C ALA A 63 -5.40 12.46 -21.69
N TYR A 64 -6.35 11.61 -21.29
CA TYR A 64 -6.16 10.51 -20.33
C TYR A 64 -6.25 9.12 -20.97
N ALA A 65 -6.48 9.06 -22.28
CA ALA A 65 -6.55 7.82 -23.03
C ALA A 65 -5.24 7.01 -22.90
N ARG A 66 -5.37 5.71 -22.60
CA ARG A 66 -4.23 4.79 -22.41
C ARG A 66 -3.18 4.87 -23.52
N ALA A 67 -3.64 4.94 -24.76
CA ALA A 67 -2.80 4.99 -25.95
C ALA A 67 -1.85 6.20 -26.03
N LYS A 68 -2.13 7.26 -25.28
CA LYS A 68 -1.34 8.51 -25.28
C LYS A 68 -0.27 8.56 -24.17
N ARG A 69 -0.20 7.53 -23.31
CA ARG A 69 0.74 7.45 -22.19
C ARG A 69 2.13 7.08 -22.69
N THR A 70 3.15 7.73 -22.14
CA THR A 70 4.56 7.34 -22.34
C THR A 70 5.21 6.88 -21.03
N CYS A 71 4.47 6.95 -19.91
CA CYS A 71 4.84 6.28 -18.68
C CYS A 71 3.63 5.85 -17.84
N THR A 72 3.80 4.74 -17.12
CA THR A 72 2.82 4.18 -16.18
C THR A 72 3.56 3.40 -15.09
N GLY A 73 3.23 3.61 -13.81
CA GLY A 73 3.91 2.87 -12.75
C GLY A 73 3.54 3.29 -11.33
N VAL A 74 4.25 2.69 -10.36
CA VAL A 74 4.01 2.84 -8.92
C VAL A 74 2.59 2.41 -8.53
N PRO A 75 2.23 1.15 -8.80
CA PRO A 75 0.91 0.67 -8.50
C PRO A 75 0.71 0.39 -7.01
N SER A 76 -0.55 0.33 -6.63
CA SER A 76 -1.05 -0.14 -5.35
C SER A 76 -2.43 -0.77 -5.54
N LEU A 77 -2.82 -1.66 -4.63
CA LEU A 77 -4.09 -2.38 -4.72
C LEU A 77 -4.85 -2.38 -3.41
N ALA A 78 -6.18 -2.43 -3.51
CA ALA A 78 -7.06 -2.78 -2.42
C ALA A 78 -8.06 -3.84 -2.89
N VAL A 79 -8.45 -4.74 -2.01
CA VAL A 79 -9.49 -5.74 -2.25
C VAL A 79 -10.61 -5.51 -1.25
N SER A 80 -11.83 -5.32 -1.76
CA SER A 80 -13.04 -5.16 -0.96
C SER A 80 -13.44 -6.47 -0.28
N ARG A 81 -14.42 -6.41 0.64
CA ARG A 81 -14.91 -7.59 1.35
C ARG A 81 -15.62 -8.58 0.41
N GLY A 82 -16.32 -8.07 -0.60
CA GLY A 82 -16.97 -8.85 -1.65
C GLY A 82 -16.01 -9.35 -2.74
N GLY A 83 -14.71 -8.99 -2.66
CA GLY A 83 -13.69 -9.46 -3.59
C GLY A 83 -13.50 -8.60 -4.84
N ARG A 84 -14.15 -7.43 -4.93
CA ARG A 84 -13.84 -6.43 -5.96
C ARG A 84 -12.42 -5.92 -5.77
N LEU A 85 -11.66 -5.90 -6.86
CA LEU A 85 -10.30 -5.40 -6.88
C LEU A 85 -10.31 -3.93 -7.29
N TRP A 86 -9.48 -3.15 -6.61
CA TRP A 86 -9.15 -1.76 -6.91
C TRP A 86 -7.65 -1.65 -7.09
N ALA A 87 -7.21 -1.12 -8.22
CA ALA A 87 -5.81 -0.87 -8.52
C ALA A 87 -5.62 0.60 -8.88
N ALA A 88 -4.63 1.26 -8.30
CA ALA A 88 -4.29 2.62 -8.65
C ALA A 88 -2.81 2.72 -9.01
N TRP A 89 -2.46 3.65 -9.88
CA TRP A 89 -1.10 3.99 -10.28
C TRP A 89 -1.11 5.42 -10.83
N TYR A 90 0.06 6.01 -11.07
CA TYR A 90 0.12 7.26 -11.80
C TYR A 90 0.70 7.06 -13.19
N SER A 91 0.31 7.96 -14.09
CA SER A 91 0.65 7.90 -15.50
C SER A 91 0.76 9.31 -16.07
N GLY A 92 1.29 9.42 -17.28
CA GLY A 92 1.35 10.67 -18.00
C GLY A 92 2.19 10.58 -19.26
N LYS A 93 2.74 11.74 -19.64
CA LYS A 93 3.67 11.89 -20.76
C LYS A 93 5.00 12.38 -20.22
N THR A 94 5.99 11.50 -20.24
CA THR A 94 7.39 11.80 -19.92
C THR A 94 8.23 11.92 -21.20
N PRO A 95 9.16 12.89 -21.30
CA PRO A 95 10.09 13.00 -22.42
C PRO A 95 11.23 11.96 -22.38
N GLY A 96 11.30 11.11 -21.36
CA GLY A 96 12.32 10.05 -21.24
C GLY A 96 11.89 8.93 -20.28
N GLU A 97 12.78 7.98 -20.01
CA GLU A 97 12.41 6.72 -19.31
C GLU A 97 12.23 6.83 -17.78
N ILE A 98 12.46 8.02 -17.20
CA ILE A 98 12.36 8.24 -15.75
C ILE A 98 10.97 8.78 -15.43
N ILE A 99 10.07 7.88 -15.04
CA ILE A 99 8.68 8.21 -14.72
C ILE A 99 8.55 9.25 -13.59
N GLU A 100 9.48 9.27 -12.63
CA GLU A 100 9.50 10.20 -11.50
C GLU A 100 9.68 11.67 -11.97
N ARG A 101 10.16 11.86 -13.21
CA ARG A 101 10.32 13.15 -13.88
C ARG A 101 9.17 13.50 -14.83
N CYS A 102 8.10 12.70 -14.87
CA CYS A 102 6.91 13.03 -15.65
C CYS A 102 6.39 14.42 -15.21
N PRO A 103 6.31 15.43 -16.10
CA PRO A 103 5.95 16.79 -15.70
C PRO A 103 4.46 16.96 -15.37
N HIS A 104 3.59 16.19 -16.03
CA HIS A 104 2.13 16.29 -15.93
C HIS A 104 1.53 14.91 -15.66
N SER A 105 1.87 14.32 -14.51
CA SER A 105 1.28 13.04 -14.13
C SER A 105 -0.08 13.23 -13.48
N TYR A 106 -0.93 12.25 -13.72
CA TYR A 106 -2.23 12.10 -13.09
C TYR A 106 -2.31 10.70 -12.46
N THR A 107 -3.17 10.56 -11.47
CA THR A 107 -3.51 9.26 -10.88
C THR A 107 -4.59 8.59 -11.72
N VAL A 108 -4.54 7.27 -11.84
CA VAL A 108 -5.58 6.43 -12.44
C VAL A 108 -6.06 5.44 -11.38
N LEU A 109 -7.36 5.22 -11.32
CA LEU A 109 -8.00 4.15 -10.56
C LEU A 109 -8.73 3.22 -11.52
N SER A 110 -8.47 1.92 -11.38
CA SER A 110 -9.07 0.84 -12.14
C SER A 110 -9.71 -0.18 -11.22
N THR A 111 -10.78 -0.83 -11.66
CA THR A 111 -11.48 -1.86 -10.90
C THR A 111 -11.75 -3.12 -11.71
N SER A 112 -11.88 -4.24 -10.99
CA SER A 112 -12.31 -5.53 -11.53
C SER A 112 -13.29 -6.21 -10.57
N GLY A 113 -14.43 -6.65 -11.10
CA GLY A 113 -15.45 -7.42 -10.36
C GLY A 113 -15.44 -8.92 -10.66
N ASP A 114 -14.48 -9.40 -11.47
CA ASP A 114 -14.45 -10.79 -11.98
C ASP A 114 -13.14 -11.53 -11.60
N GLY A 115 -12.54 -11.14 -10.48
CA GLY A 115 -11.29 -11.70 -9.98
C GLY A 115 -10.07 -11.29 -10.80
N GLY A 116 -10.10 -10.12 -11.44
CA GLY A 116 -8.98 -9.56 -12.21
C GLY A 116 -8.88 -10.10 -13.63
N LYS A 117 -9.93 -10.73 -14.18
CA LYS A 117 -9.95 -11.18 -15.59
C LYS A 117 -10.12 -9.99 -16.53
N THR A 118 -10.97 -9.04 -16.17
CA THR A 118 -11.15 -7.78 -16.89
C THR A 118 -10.97 -6.59 -15.95
N TRP A 119 -10.47 -5.48 -16.48
CA TRP A 119 -10.18 -4.25 -15.74
C TRP A 119 -10.74 -3.04 -16.47
N LYS A 120 -11.30 -2.09 -15.71
CA LYS A 120 -11.84 -0.83 -16.22
C LYS A 120 -11.25 0.33 -15.44
N GLU A 121 -10.61 1.26 -16.14
CA GLU A 121 -10.20 2.55 -15.56
C GLU A 121 -11.44 3.43 -15.41
N VAL A 122 -11.81 3.72 -14.16
CA VAL A 122 -13.08 4.38 -13.81
C VAL A 122 -12.89 5.83 -13.38
N LEU A 123 -11.69 6.19 -12.94
CA LEU A 123 -11.37 7.53 -12.47
C LEU A 123 -9.93 7.91 -12.82
N ALA A 124 -9.72 9.13 -13.28
CA ALA A 124 -8.43 9.81 -13.19
C ALA A 124 -8.52 11.00 -12.24
N ILE A 125 -7.41 11.32 -11.57
CA ILE A 125 -7.27 12.50 -10.72
C ILE A 125 -6.11 13.31 -11.27
N ASP A 126 -6.43 14.51 -11.75
CA ASP A 126 -5.48 15.46 -12.30
C ASP A 126 -5.60 16.79 -11.53
N PRO A 127 -4.52 17.28 -10.89
CA PRO A 127 -4.59 18.50 -10.11
C PRO A 127 -4.79 19.76 -10.95
N ASP A 128 -4.16 19.87 -12.12
CA ASP A 128 -4.21 21.09 -12.93
C ASP A 128 -3.89 20.92 -14.42
N GLY A 129 -3.93 19.69 -14.95
CA GLY A 129 -3.76 19.40 -16.37
C GLY A 129 -2.33 19.66 -16.86
N PRO A 130 -2.09 20.71 -17.69
CA PRO A 130 -0.75 21.04 -18.17
C PRO A 130 0.19 21.62 -17.10
N GLY A 131 -0.14 21.53 -15.81
CA GLY A 131 0.77 21.88 -14.71
C GLY A 131 0.53 23.25 -14.07
N PRO A 132 1.36 23.62 -13.07
CA PRO A 132 2.60 22.95 -12.66
C PRO A 132 2.45 21.80 -11.64
N LEU A 133 1.24 21.54 -11.15
CA LEU A 133 0.97 20.44 -10.24
C LEU A 133 0.91 19.11 -10.99
N LYS A 134 1.04 18.04 -10.21
CA LYS A 134 1.17 16.68 -10.71
C LYS A 134 0.83 15.71 -9.59
N ALA A 135 -0.02 14.72 -9.88
CA ALA A 135 -0.49 13.72 -8.93
C ALA A 135 0.32 12.42 -9.03
N TYR A 136 0.69 11.87 -7.87
CA TYR A 136 1.53 10.66 -7.76
C TYR A 136 1.06 9.75 -6.65
N ASP A 137 1.68 8.58 -6.66
CA ASP A 137 1.76 7.67 -5.52
C ASP A 137 0.38 7.36 -4.93
N PRO A 138 -0.61 7.00 -5.77
CA PRO A 138 -1.95 6.75 -5.28
C PRO A 138 -2.01 5.46 -4.48
N ARG A 139 -2.94 5.43 -3.53
CA ARG A 139 -3.10 4.35 -2.55
C ARG A 139 -4.59 4.12 -2.30
N PRO A 140 -5.20 3.11 -2.95
CA PRO A 140 -6.52 2.65 -2.55
C PRO A 140 -6.38 1.86 -1.25
N TRP A 141 -7.36 2.00 -0.36
CA TRP A 141 -7.37 1.31 0.91
C TRP A 141 -8.82 1.04 1.33
N ILE A 142 -9.09 -0.19 1.76
CA ILE A 142 -10.35 -0.55 2.39
C ILE A 142 -10.16 -0.40 3.90
N ASP A 143 -10.90 0.53 4.50
CA ASP A 143 -10.84 0.75 5.93
C ASP A 143 -11.55 -0.38 6.73
N PRO A 144 -11.40 -0.43 8.05
CA PRO A 144 -12.08 -1.43 8.88
C PRO A 144 -13.60 -1.43 8.81
N ASP A 145 -14.24 -0.36 8.36
CA ASP A 145 -15.69 -0.31 8.17
C ASP A 145 -16.09 -0.81 6.77
N GLY A 146 -15.13 -1.03 5.86
CA GLY A 146 -15.33 -1.53 4.50
C GLY A 146 -15.38 -0.44 3.45
N LYS A 147 -15.08 0.81 3.81
CA LYS A 147 -15.15 1.96 2.89
C LYS A 147 -13.89 2.05 2.06
N LEU A 148 -14.03 2.47 0.82
CA LEU A 148 -12.91 2.66 -0.10
C LEU A 148 -12.37 4.07 0.02
N TRP A 149 -11.11 4.16 0.43
CA TRP A 149 -10.30 5.36 0.36
C TRP A 149 -9.44 5.33 -0.89
N LEU A 150 -9.24 6.48 -1.51
CA LEU A 150 -8.15 6.71 -2.45
C LEU A 150 -7.36 7.92 -1.95
N ILE A 151 -6.09 7.68 -1.58
CA ILE A 151 -5.14 8.71 -1.14
C ILE A 151 -4.16 8.96 -2.28
N TRP A 152 -3.79 10.21 -2.56
CA TRP A 152 -2.75 10.59 -3.55
C TRP A 152 -2.02 11.85 -3.10
N HIS A 153 -0.96 12.23 -3.83
CA HIS A 153 -0.12 13.37 -3.46
C HIS A 153 0.10 14.34 -4.61
N HIS A 154 0.05 15.64 -4.32
CA HIS A 154 0.53 16.69 -5.22
C HIS A 154 2.02 16.87 -4.99
N ALA A 155 2.87 16.29 -5.85
CA ALA A 155 4.30 16.14 -5.54
C ALA A 155 5.07 17.46 -5.36
N SER A 156 4.82 18.46 -6.22
CA SER A 156 5.55 19.74 -6.21
C SER A 156 5.32 20.53 -4.91
N VAL A 157 4.13 20.40 -4.33
CA VAL A 157 3.74 21.08 -3.08
C VAL A 157 3.72 20.15 -1.88
N ARG A 158 3.95 18.84 -2.08
CA ARG A 158 3.91 17.79 -1.04
C ARG A 158 2.64 17.85 -0.19
N GLU A 159 1.49 17.74 -0.84
CA GLU A 159 0.21 17.70 -0.14
C GLU A 159 -0.45 16.35 -0.39
N ALA A 160 -0.79 15.65 0.68
CA ALA A 160 -1.57 14.43 0.64
C ALA A 160 -3.06 14.78 0.62
N TRP A 161 -3.79 14.16 -0.29
CA TRP A 161 -5.23 14.35 -0.48
C TRP A 161 -5.92 12.99 -0.49
N ALA A 162 -7.23 13.00 -0.21
CA ALA A 162 -8.05 11.80 -0.28
C ALA A 162 -9.49 12.07 -0.74
N ILE A 163 -10.08 11.03 -1.31
CA ILE A 163 -11.53 10.85 -1.46
C ILE A 163 -11.92 9.51 -0.84
N LYS A 164 -13.20 9.40 -0.46
CA LYS A 164 -13.78 8.18 0.09
C LYS A 164 -15.08 7.83 -0.61
N ALA A 165 -15.37 6.55 -0.72
CA ALA A 165 -16.65 6.01 -1.12
C ALA A 165 -17.14 4.99 -0.09
N ASP A 166 -18.43 5.05 0.24
CA ASP A 166 -19.03 4.13 1.22
C ASP A 166 -19.24 2.71 0.67
N ASP A 167 -19.49 2.58 -0.64
CA ASP A 167 -19.67 1.30 -1.32
C ASP A 167 -18.46 0.93 -2.17
N ALA A 168 -17.59 0.08 -1.62
CA ALA A 168 -16.42 -0.44 -2.31
C ALA A 168 -16.73 -1.56 -3.32
N GLU A 169 -17.97 -2.05 -3.40
CA GLU A 169 -18.40 -3.11 -4.31
C GLU A 169 -19.01 -2.56 -5.61
N SER A 170 -19.39 -1.29 -5.64
CA SER A 170 -19.86 -0.62 -6.85
C SER A 170 -18.70 -0.42 -7.83
N GLU A 171 -18.91 -0.75 -9.11
CA GLU A 171 -17.97 -0.39 -10.19
C GLU A 171 -17.85 1.13 -10.37
N ASN A 172 -18.94 1.85 -10.07
CA ASN A 172 -19.03 3.31 -10.19
C ASN A 172 -19.45 3.89 -8.82
N PRO A 173 -18.54 3.93 -7.84
CA PRO A 173 -18.87 4.41 -6.51
C PRO A 173 -19.11 5.92 -6.50
N VAL A 174 -19.94 6.37 -5.55
CA VAL A 174 -20.11 7.81 -5.28
C VAL A 174 -18.98 8.27 -4.39
N TRP A 175 -18.18 9.21 -4.90
CA TRP A 175 -17.04 9.77 -4.19
C TRP A 175 -17.41 10.98 -3.35
N SER A 176 -16.78 11.11 -2.18
CA SER A 176 -16.72 12.36 -1.44
C SER A 176 -16.00 13.45 -2.24
N GLN A 177 -16.14 14.69 -1.81
CA GLN A 177 -15.26 15.77 -2.30
C GLN A 177 -13.80 15.47 -1.92
N PRO A 178 -12.82 15.86 -2.76
CA PRO A 178 -11.41 15.81 -2.39
C PRO A 178 -11.15 16.62 -1.13
N ARG A 179 -10.46 16.00 -0.17
CA ARG A 179 -10.05 16.66 1.07
C ARG A 179 -8.55 16.53 1.27
N TRP A 180 -7.96 17.60 1.78
CA TRP A 180 -6.56 17.61 2.20
C TRP A 180 -6.41 16.76 3.46
N LEU A 181 -5.35 15.94 3.53
CA LEU A 181 -5.03 15.10 4.69
C LEU A 181 -3.84 15.63 5.47
N ALA A 182 -2.75 15.94 4.78
CA ALA A 182 -1.48 16.25 5.42
C ALA A 182 -0.48 16.94 4.49
N LYS A 183 0.53 17.58 5.07
CA LYS A 183 1.77 17.93 4.38
C LYS A 183 2.66 16.69 4.31
N GLY A 184 3.23 16.41 3.15
CA GLY A 184 4.11 15.26 2.88
C GLY A 184 3.49 14.23 1.95
N VAL A 185 4.10 13.04 1.90
CA VAL A 185 3.73 11.92 1.02
C VAL A 185 3.37 10.69 1.85
N ILE A 186 2.16 10.16 1.62
CA ILE A 186 1.58 8.95 2.21
C ILE A 186 1.43 7.88 1.13
N LEU A 187 2.55 7.28 0.70
CA LEU A 187 2.54 6.29 -0.39
C LEU A 187 1.99 4.93 0.06
N ASN A 188 2.30 4.52 1.28
CA ASN A 188 2.04 3.17 1.77
C ASN A 188 0.75 3.11 2.60
N ARG A 189 0.21 1.90 2.72
CA ARG A 189 -1.10 1.68 3.35
C ARG A 189 -1.07 2.15 4.81
N PRO A 190 -2.11 2.87 5.29
CA PRO A 190 -2.34 3.02 6.72
C PRO A 190 -2.39 1.66 7.43
N ILE A 191 -1.90 1.59 8.66
CA ILE A 191 -2.13 0.43 9.52
C ILE A 191 -3.15 0.76 10.59
N VAL A 192 -3.90 -0.25 11.02
CA VAL A 192 -4.82 -0.14 12.15
C VAL A 192 -4.15 -0.89 13.29
N LEU A 193 -3.79 -0.16 14.33
CA LEU A 193 -3.12 -0.70 15.51
C LEU A 193 -4.11 -1.56 16.32
N ALA A 194 -3.60 -2.43 17.19
CA ALA A 194 -4.39 -3.26 18.07
C ALA A 194 -5.32 -2.43 19.00
N CYS A 195 -4.94 -1.19 19.32
CA CYS A 195 -5.77 -0.25 20.07
C CYS A 195 -6.90 0.40 19.25
N GLY A 196 -6.99 0.13 17.94
CA GLY A 196 -8.00 0.68 17.03
C GLY A 196 -7.60 2.00 16.36
N GLU A 197 -6.51 2.63 16.78
CA GLU A 197 -5.97 3.83 16.12
C GLU A 197 -5.49 3.52 14.71
N TRP A 198 -5.70 4.45 13.78
CA TRP A 198 -5.12 4.38 12.44
C TRP A 198 -3.80 5.14 12.43
N LEU A 199 -2.73 4.50 12.01
CA LEU A 199 -1.40 5.09 11.89
C LEU A 199 -1.02 5.23 10.42
N LEU A 200 -0.64 6.44 10.01
CA LEU A 200 -0.20 6.75 8.65
C LEU A 200 1.23 7.26 8.70
N SER A 201 2.12 6.63 7.94
CA SER A 201 3.50 7.11 7.80
C SER A 201 3.59 8.13 6.67
N VAL A 202 4.13 9.30 6.98
CA VAL A 202 4.27 10.42 6.06
C VAL A 202 5.75 10.74 5.88
N CYS A 203 6.19 10.79 4.63
CA CYS A 203 7.50 11.30 4.28
C CYS A 203 7.38 12.79 3.94
N ASP A 204 8.03 13.67 4.70
CA ASP A 204 8.18 15.09 4.35
C ASP A 204 9.66 15.49 4.26
N ARG A 205 9.97 16.25 3.21
CA ARG A 205 11.31 16.82 3.04
C ARG A 205 11.35 18.14 3.79
N LYS A 206 12.14 18.22 4.85
CA LYS A 206 12.32 19.47 5.59
C LYS A 206 13.28 20.39 4.84
N THR A 207 13.28 21.67 5.21
CA THR A 207 14.27 22.64 4.73
C THR A 207 15.67 22.27 5.22
N GLY A 208 16.69 22.47 4.39
CA GLY A 208 18.07 22.07 4.68
C GLY A 208 18.36 20.59 4.40
N ASP A 209 19.26 19.99 5.18
CA ASP A 209 19.80 18.64 4.95
C ASP A 209 19.03 17.53 5.71
N SER A 210 17.76 17.75 6.05
CA SER A 210 16.97 16.80 6.85
C SER A 210 15.66 16.36 6.19
N PHE A 211 15.25 15.13 6.51
CA PHE A 211 13.96 14.54 6.18
C PHE A 211 13.20 14.21 7.47
N GLY A 212 11.87 14.36 7.44
CA GLY A 212 10.97 13.94 8.51
C GLY A 212 10.14 12.75 8.08
N MET A 213 10.19 11.66 8.86
CA MET A 213 9.25 10.55 8.76
C MET A 213 8.23 10.72 9.89
N GLN A 214 7.10 11.34 9.58
CA GLN A 214 6.04 11.59 10.54
C GLN A 214 5.11 10.39 10.65
N SER A 215 4.60 10.19 11.84
CA SER A 215 3.46 9.32 12.10
C SER A 215 2.25 10.22 12.34
N LEU A 216 1.23 10.11 11.49
CA LEU A 216 -0.09 10.67 11.77
C LEU A 216 -0.96 9.61 12.41
N VAL A 217 -1.85 10.06 13.28
CA VAL A 217 -2.85 9.22 13.94
C VAL A 217 -4.25 9.72 13.67
N SER A 218 -5.17 8.79 13.41
CA SER A 218 -6.60 9.04 13.53
C SER A 218 -7.20 8.13 14.58
N ARG A 219 -8.05 8.72 15.44
CA ARG A 219 -8.76 8.03 16.53
C ARG A 219 -10.26 7.91 16.27
N ASP A 220 -10.73 8.53 15.20
CA ASP A 220 -12.14 8.70 14.85
C ASP A 220 -12.43 8.16 13.45
N LYS A 221 -11.70 7.10 13.05
CA LYS A 221 -11.89 6.41 11.77
C LYS A 221 -11.72 7.32 10.55
N GLY A 222 -10.69 8.17 10.62
CA GLY A 222 -10.26 9.04 9.54
C GLY A 222 -11.09 10.31 9.40
N GLU A 223 -11.86 10.72 10.41
CA GLU A 223 -12.50 12.04 10.37
C GLU A 223 -11.48 13.14 10.64
N THR A 224 -10.56 12.93 11.59
CA THR A 224 -9.42 13.82 11.87
C THR A 224 -8.08 13.08 11.89
N PHE A 225 -6.99 13.82 11.65
CA PHE A 225 -5.62 13.31 11.73
C PHE A 225 -4.77 14.31 12.53
N ALA A 226 -3.96 13.79 13.44
CA ALA A 226 -3.00 14.57 14.20
C ALA A 226 -1.60 14.01 14.06
N VAL A 227 -0.57 14.86 14.14
CA VAL A 227 0.81 14.40 14.24
C VAL A 227 1.00 13.67 15.58
N LYS A 228 1.45 12.42 15.51
CA LYS A 228 1.73 11.57 16.68
C LYS A 228 3.20 11.62 17.08
N GLY A 229 4.10 11.54 16.11
CA GLY A 229 5.54 11.49 16.34
C GLY A 229 6.31 11.65 15.05
N GLU A 230 7.63 11.82 15.16
CA GLU A 230 8.49 12.05 14.01
C GLU A 230 9.88 11.48 14.22
N LEU A 231 10.41 10.87 13.16
CA LEU A 231 11.82 10.50 13.04
C LEU A 231 12.51 11.46 12.07
N VAL A 232 13.50 12.20 12.56
CA VAL A 232 14.31 13.11 11.75
C VAL A 232 15.55 12.40 11.24
N LEU A 233 15.83 12.52 9.94
CA LEU A 233 16.84 11.74 9.23
C LEU A 233 17.75 12.63 8.40
N ASP A 234 18.99 12.19 8.21
CA ASP A 234 19.95 12.80 7.28
C ASP A 234 19.49 12.59 5.83
N SER A 235 19.44 13.69 5.07
CA SER A 235 19.14 13.70 3.63
C SER A 235 20.13 12.91 2.78
N ASN A 236 21.38 12.72 3.22
CA ASN A 236 22.39 11.94 2.52
C ASN A 236 22.00 10.46 2.35
N LEU A 237 21.12 9.95 3.22
CA LEU A 237 20.58 8.58 3.11
C LEU A 237 19.47 8.45 2.05
N ALA A 238 19.00 9.57 1.49
CA ALA A 238 17.83 9.67 0.64
C ALA A 238 16.60 8.87 1.18
N PRO A 239 16.22 9.07 2.47
CA PRO A 239 15.19 8.26 3.10
C PRO A 239 13.81 8.57 2.52
N SER A 240 13.03 7.54 2.22
CA SER A 240 11.69 7.69 1.62
C SER A 240 10.83 6.44 1.80
N GLU A 241 9.57 6.55 1.41
CA GLU A 241 8.63 5.43 1.24
C GLU A 241 8.46 4.55 2.51
N PRO A 242 8.19 5.14 3.70
CA PRO A 242 8.10 4.40 4.96
C PRO A 242 6.99 3.35 4.95
N MET A 243 7.28 2.18 5.51
CA MET A 243 6.29 1.14 5.82
C MET A 243 6.38 0.78 7.29
N THR A 244 5.24 0.76 7.98
CA THR A 244 5.19 0.45 9.41
C THR A 244 4.35 -0.79 9.64
N VAL A 245 4.77 -1.65 10.57
CA VAL A 245 3.97 -2.74 11.11
C VAL A 245 3.99 -2.71 12.63
N GLU A 246 2.90 -3.15 13.26
CA GLU A 246 2.87 -3.44 14.69
C GLU A 246 3.39 -4.87 14.91
N ARG A 247 4.36 -5.02 15.81
CA ARG A 247 5.01 -6.27 16.23
C ARG A 247 4.12 -7.03 17.23
N GLN A 248 4.39 -8.31 17.43
CA GLN A 248 3.62 -9.14 18.36
C GLN A 248 3.73 -8.66 19.81
N ASP A 249 4.82 -7.99 20.16
CA ASP A 249 5.03 -7.35 21.47
C ASP A 249 4.35 -5.97 21.61
N GLY A 250 3.62 -5.51 20.59
CA GLY A 250 2.95 -4.21 20.56
C GLY A 250 3.86 -3.04 20.19
N SER A 251 5.17 -3.25 20.01
CA SER A 251 6.06 -2.22 19.48
C SER A 251 5.81 -1.99 17.98
N LEU A 252 6.09 -0.80 17.48
CA LEU A 252 6.04 -0.50 16.05
C LEU A 252 7.41 -0.65 15.43
N TRP A 253 7.43 -1.16 14.19
CA TRP A 253 8.63 -1.29 13.38
C TRP A 253 8.41 -0.58 12.04
N MET A 254 9.16 0.51 11.85
CA MET A 254 9.18 1.26 10.60
C MET A 254 10.39 0.84 9.79
N LEU A 255 10.14 0.44 8.55
CA LEU A 255 11.16 0.23 7.53
C LEU A 255 11.12 1.37 6.52
N LEU A 256 12.30 1.76 6.05
CA LEU A 256 12.51 2.91 5.17
C LEU A 256 13.39 2.52 3.99
N ARG A 257 13.04 2.99 2.80
CA ARG A 257 13.96 2.93 1.65
C ARG A 257 15.09 3.94 1.90
N THR A 258 16.32 3.52 1.65
CA THR A 258 17.51 4.40 1.62
C THR A 258 18.39 4.08 0.40
N ASN A 259 19.43 4.88 0.17
CA ASN A 259 20.48 4.57 -0.81
C ASN A 259 21.47 3.48 -0.35
N LEU A 260 21.42 3.04 0.91
CA LEU A 260 22.29 2.00 1.49
C LEU A 260 21.58 0.66 1.72
N GLY A 261 20.27 0.57 1.41
CA GLY A 261 19.42 -0.58 1.68
C GLY A 261 18.12 -0.18 2.39
N ILE A 262 17.45 -1.14 3.03
CA ILE A 262 16.31 -0.82 3.89
C ILE A 262 16.84 -0.52 5.29
N GLY A 263 16.53 0.66 5.80
CA GLY A 263 16.80 1.04 7.19
C GLY A 263 15.61 0.71 8.10
N GLU A 264 15.87 0.59 9.39
CA GLU A 264 14.84 0.34 10.40
C GLU A 264 14.85 1.34 11.55
N SER A 265 13.66 1.60 12.09
CA SER A 265 13.47 2.30 13.36
C SER A 265 12.31 1.64 14.13
N ARG A 266 12.38 1.70 15.46
CA ARG A 266 11.38 1.09 16.36
C ARG A 266 10.78 2.14 17.27
N SER A 267 9.53 1.92 17.64
CA SER A 267 8.83 2.69 18.66
C SER A 267 8.18 1.74 19.68
N THR A 268 8.36 2.02 20.97
CA THR A 268 7.76 1.26 22.07
C THR A 268 6.66 2.04 22.79
N ASP A 269 6.31 3.23 22.31
CA ASP A 269 5.31 4.14 22.88
C ASP A 269 4.16 4.44 21.88
N GLY A 270 3.94 3.50 20.96
CA GLY A 270 2.86 3.58 19.97
C GLY A 270 3.12 4.57 18.83
N GLY A 271 4.36 5.00 18.62
CA GLY A 271 4.77 5.88 17.52
C GLY A 271 4.94 7.35 17.92
N LEU A 272 4.98 7.65 19.23
CA LEU A 272 5.29 9.00 19.73
C LEU A 272 6.77 9.33 19.52
N THR A 273 7.65 8.39 19.86
CA THR A 273 9.09 8.49 19.62
C THR A 273 9.59 7.30 18.81
N TRP A 274 10.66 7.53 18.08
CA TRP A 274 11.29 6.56 17.17
C TRP A 274 12.78 6.46 17.49
N SER A 275 13.31 5.25 17.53
CA SER A 275 14.75 5.03 17.69
C SER A 275 15.54 5.64 16.52
N PRO A 276 16.83 5.98 16.70
CA PRO A 276 17.69 6.33 15.57
C PRO A 276 17.62 5.26 14.46
N LEU A 277 17.76 5.70 13.21
CA LEU A 277 17.73 4.81 12.05
C LEU A 277 18.96 3.92 12.04
N ASN A 278 18.74 2.61 12.08
CA ASN A 278 19.77 1.61 11.83
C ASN A 278 19.75 1.23 10.34
N VAL A 279 20.87 1.31 9.64
CA VAL A 279 20.93 1.08 8.18
C VAL A 279 22.27 0.48 7.72
N PRO A 280 22.27 -0.53 6.82
CA PRO A 280 21.09 -1.28 6.39
C PRO A 280 20.68 -2.33 7.43
N ALA A 281 19.38 -2.42 7.68
CA ALA A 281 18.77 -3.55 8.39
C ALA A 281 18.51 -4.73 7.44
N ILE A 282 18.09 -4.44 6.21
CA ILE A 282 17.86 -5.46 5.17
C ILE A 282 18.55 -5.02 3.88
N ARG A 283 19.37 -5.91 3.30
CA ARG A 283 20.05 -5.68 2.01
C ARG A 283 19.03 -5.47 0.90
N HIS A 284 19.02 -4.29 0.30
CA HIS A 284 18.09 -3.95 -0.78
C HIS A 284 18.66 -2.90 -1.73
N THR A 285 18.06 -2.76 -2.91
CA THR A 285 18.30 -1.62 -3.80
C THR A 285 17.45 -0.43 -3.36
N ALA A 286 17.79 0.78 -3.81
CA ALA A 286 17.00 2.00 -3.58
C ALA A 286 15.66 1.96 -4.37
N SER A 287 14.75 1.12 -3.92
CA SER A 287 13.41 0.90 -4.46
C SER A 287 12.41 0.68 -3.34
N ARG A 288 11.13 0.97 -3.61
CA ARG A 288 10.03 0.52 -2.78
C ARG A 288 10.07 -1.00 -2.63
N PHE A 289 9.75 -1.47 -1.44
CA PHE A 289 9.50 -2.85 -1.04
C PHE A 289 8.08 -2.93 -0.46
N TYR A 290 7.61 -4.13 -0.09
CA TYR A 290 6.38 -4.30 0.70
C TYR A 290 6.69 -5.02 2.01
N LEU A 291 6.09 -4.56 3.12
CA LEU A 291 6.04 -5.27 4.39
C LEU A 291 4.59 -5.27 4.91
N GLY A 292 4.10 -6.42 5.34
CA GLY A 292 2.78 -6.53 5.96
C GLY A 292 2.63 -7.77 6.83
N ARG A 293 1.80 -7.69 7.86
CA ARG A 293 1.44 -8.84 8.71
C ARG A 293 0.31 -9.63 8.06
N LEU A 294 0.51 -10.94 7.97
CA LEU A 294 -0.48 -11.90 7.50
C LEU A 294 -1.38 -12.36 8.66
N GLN A 295 -2.53 -12.96 8.33
CA GLN A 295 -3.50 -13.50 9.29
C GLN A 295 -2.91 -14.59 10.20
N SER A 296 -1.86 -15.28 9.75
CA SER A 296 -1.09 -16.24 10.54
C SER A 296 -0.26 -15.59 11.66
N GLY A 297 -0.12 -14.27 11.65
CA GLY A 297 0.80 -13.53 12.50
C GLY A 297 2.20 -13.40 11.92
N ASN A 298 2.52 -14.06 10.80
CA ASN A 298 3.81 -13.92 10.13
C ASN A 298 3.91 -12.62 9.33
N LEU A 299 5.13 -12.19 9.01
CA LEU A 299 5.38 -11.04 8.14
C LEU A 299 5.66 -11.49 6.71
N LEU A 300 5.03 -10.85 5.73
CA LEU A 300 5.37 -10.93 4.30
C LEU A 300 6.25 -9.74 3.92
N LEU A 301 7.41 -10.03 3.32
CA LEU A 301 8.29 -9.06 2.70
C LEU A 301 8.39 -9.32 1.20
N LEU A 302 8.15 -8.29 0.38
CA LEU A 302 8.47 -8.34 -1.05
C LEU A 302 9.60 -7.36 -1.36
N LYS A 303 10.68 -7.88 -1.94
CA LYS A 303 11.85 -7.08 -2.29
C LYS A 303 12.59 -7.66 -3.50
N HIS A 304 13.39 -6.81 -4.12
CA HIS A 304 14.33 -7.17 -5.19
C HIS A 304 15.55 -7.91 -4.65
N MET A 305 16.00 -8.88 -5.44
CA MET A 305 17.20 -9.69 -5.22
C MET A 305 18.21 -9.49 -6.37
N GLY A 306 19.39 -10.10 -6.27
CA GLY A 306 20.45 -9.92 -7.29
C GLY A 306 20.91 -8.46 -7.40
N ILE A 307 21.01 -7.78 -6.25
CA ILE A 307 21.28 -6.34 -6.13
C ILE A 307 22.78 -6.01 -6.12
N ASP A 308 23.64 -6.99 -6.39
CA ASP A 308 25.08 -6.74 -6.51
C ASP A 308 25.34 -5.82 -7.71
N ALA A 309 26.38 -4.98 -7.57
CA ALA A 309 26.75 -4.00 -8.58
C ALA A 309 27.03 -4.71 -9.91
N ASP A 310 26.38 -4.22 -10.97
CA ASP A 310 26.47 -4.85 -12.29
C ASP A 310 27.22 -3.92 -13.25
N PRO A 311 28.34 -4.36 -13.84
CA PRO A 311 29.08 -3.58 -14.84
C PRO A 311 28.21 -3.13 -16.02
N ALA A 312 27.20 -3.92 -16.40
CA ALA A 312 26.25 -3.59 -17.46
C ALA A 312 25.32 -2.42 -17.10
N SER A 313 25.36 -1.97 -15.85
CA SER A 313 24.56 -0.85 -15.34
C SER A 313 25.41 0.27 -14.74
N GLU A 314 26.68 0.34 -15.15
CA GLU A 314 27.64 1.32 -14.63
C GLU A 314 27.78 1.22 -13.09
N GLY A 315 27.64 0.01 -12.54
CA GLY A 315 27.75 -0.26 -11.11
C GLY A 315 26.50 0.07 -10.28
N LYS A 316 25.37 0.45 -10.88
CA LYS A 316 24.13 0.75 -10.15
C LYS A 316 23.41 -0.53 -9.71
N GLN A 317 22.85 -0.53 -8.50
CA GLN A 317 22.00 -1.63 -8.03
C GLN A 317 20.70 -1.70 -8.85
N GLN A 318 20.35 -2.88 -9.35
CA GLN A 318 19.23 -3.06 -10.28
C GLN A 318 17.95 -3.52 -9.58
N ARG A 319 16.80 -3.08 -10.11
CA ARG A 319 15.47 -3.57 -9.72
C ARG A 319 15.09 -4.80 -10.56
N ARG A 320 15.52 -5.97 -10.07
CA ARG A 320 15.30 -7.28 -10.70
C ARG A 320 14.93 -8.31 -9.65
N LYS A 321 14.46 -9.48 -10.10
CA LYS A 321 14.20 -10.63 -9.24
C LYS A 321 13.31 -10.23 -8.05
N LEU A 322 12.10 -9.76 -8.34
CA LEU A 322 11.12 -9.47 -7.29
C LEU A 322 10.78 -10.79 -6.58
N THR A 323 11.01 -10.85 -5.27
CA THR A 323 10.93 -12.09 -4.47
C THR A 323 10.14 -11.85 -3.19
N ALA A 324 9.29 -12.82 -2.82
CA ALA A 324 8.52 -12.83 -1.58
C ALA A 324 9.23 -13.64 -0.49
N PHE A 325 9.19 -13.18 0.75
CA PHE A 325 9.78 -13.82 1.92
C PHE A 325 8.80 -13.82 3.08
N ILE A 326 8.85 -14.87 3.92
CA ILE A 326 8.09 -14.95 5.17
C ILE A 326 9.05 -14.89 6.34
N SER A 327 8.71 -14.09 7.35
CA SER A 327 9.34 -14.13 8.67
C SER A 327 8.32 -14.56 9.72
N LYS A 328 8.72 -15.49 10.59
CA LYS A 328 7.90 -16.01 11.69
C LYS A 328 8.24 -15.37 13.06
N ASP A 329 9.24 -14.51 13.09
CA ASP A 329 9.88 -13.99 14.30
C ASP A 329 10.05 -12.46 14.26
N ASP A 330 9.08 -11.79 13.65
CA ASP A 330 9.02 -10.32 13.50
C ASP A 330 10.26 -9.72 12.82
N GLY A 331 10.73 -10.37 11.75
CA GLY A 331 11.76 -9.87 10.85
C GLY A 331 13.19 -10.27 11.20
N GLN A 332 13.40 -11.10 12.22
CA GLN A 332 14.74 -11.56 12.63
C GLN A 332 15.31 -12.56 11.61
N THR A 333 14.50 -13.51 11.17
CA THR A 333 14.85 -14.48 10.12
C THR A 333 13.81 -14.49 9.00
N TRP A 334 14.25 -14.90 7.81
CA TRP A 334 13.45 -14.92 6.59
C TRP A 334 13.55 -16.28 5.90
N SER A 335 12.46 -16.71 5.24
CA SER A 335 12.43 -17.92 4.41
C SER A 335 13.40 -17.86 3.22
N SER A 336 13.55 -18.96 2.48
CA SER A 336 14.41 -19.05 1.28
C SER A 336 14.01 -18.08 0.17
N GLY A 337 12.72 -17.79 0.07
CA GLY A 337 12.15 -16.80 -0.83
C GLY A 337 11.58 -17.36 -2.13
N LEU A 338 10.40 -16.89 -2.51
CA LEU A 338 9.68 -17.29 -3.73
C LEU A 338 9.81 -16.22 -4.82
N MET A 339 10.37 -16.59 -5.98
CA MET A 339 10.56 -15.66 -7.10
C MET A 339 9.22 -15.32 -7.77
N ILE A 340 8.81 -14.05 -7.71
CA ILE A 340 7.58 -13.55 -8.35
C ILE A 340 7.82 -13.19 -9.81
N ASP A 341 8.89 -12.43 -10.07
CA ASP A 341 9.21 -11.94 -11.41
C ASP A 341 10.72 -11.75 -11.58
N ASP A 342 11.28 -12.48 -12.53
CA ASP A 342 12.70 -12.49 -12.89
C ASP A 342 13.03 -11.56 -14.06
N ARG A 343 12.01 -10.94 -14.66
CA ARG A 343 12.20 -9.93 -15.72
C ARG A 343 12.85 -8.66 -15.17
N PHE A 344 13.32 -7.83 -16.10
CA PHE A 344 13.96 -6.55 -15.80
C PHE A 344 13.51 -5.44 -16.77
N PRO A 345 13.27 -4.21 -16.29
CA PRO A 345 13.17 -3.81 -14.87
C PRO A 345 11.76 -4.07 -14.30
N VAL A 346 11.69 -4.72 -13.14
CA VAL A 346 10.48 -4.82 -12.30
C VAL A 346 10.67 -3.88 -11.12
N SER A 347 9.65 -3.10 -10.73
CA SER A 347 9.81 -2.15 -9.61
C SER A 347 8.82 -2.39 -8.48
N TYR A 348 7.78 -1.58 -8.32
CA TYR A 348 7.19 -1.38 -7.00
C TYR A 348 6.12 -2.42 -6.67
N PRO A 349 6.30 -3.24 -5.61
CA PRO A 349 5.27 -4.16 -5.17
C PRO A 349 4.30 -3.50 -4.18
N ASP A 350 3.08 -3.99 -4.17
CA ASP A 350 2.11 -3.80 -3.09
C ASP A 350 1.20 -5.04 -2.95
N ALA A 351 0.78 -5.37 -1.74
CA ALA A 351 0.02 -6.59 -1.49
C ALA A 351 -1.09 -6.45 -0.44
N GLN A 352 -2.08 -7.34 -0.54
CA GLN A 352 -3.14 -7.51 0.46
C GLN A 352 -3.48 -8.99 0.59
N GLN A 353 -3.52 -9.49 1.83
CA GLN A 353 -4.17 -10.76 2.11
C GLN A 353 -5.66 -10.54 2.37
N VAL A 354 -6.51 -11.40 1.80
CA VAL A 354 -7.96 -11.38 1.98
C VAL A 354 -8.41 -12.54 2.88
N ALA A 355 -9.69 -12.55 3.28
CA ALA A 355 -10.22 -13.40 4.34
C ALA A 355 -10.04 -14.92 4.10
N ASP A 356 -9.96 -15.36 2.85
CA ASP A 356 -9.75 -16.77 2.51
C ASP A 356 -8.26 -17.20 2.55
N GLY A 357 -7.36 -16.30 2.96
CA GLY A 357 -5.92 -16.48 3.02
C GLY A 357 -5.18 -16.14 1.73
N THR A 358 -5.87 -15.84 0.63
CA THR A 358 -5.27 -15.46 -0.65
C THR A 358 -4.54 -14.12 -0.53
N ILE A 359 -3.32 -14.06 -1.04
CA ILE A 359 -2.51 -12.85 -1.13
C ILE A 359 -2.59 -12.33 -2.56
N HIS A 360 -3.15 -11.13 -2.72
CA HIS A 360 -3.11 -10.38 -3.97
C HIS A 360 -1.86 -9.52 -3.98
N LEU A 361 -1.11 -9.57 -5.07
CA LEU A 361 0.08 -8.76 -5.32
C LEU A 361 -0.10 -7.96 -6.61
N ILE A 362 0.34 -6.70 -6.61
CA ILE A 362 0.44 -5.83 -7.78
C ILE A 362 1.86 -5.28 -7.90
N TRP A 363 2.36 -5.15 -9.13
CA TRP A 363 3.65 -4.49 -9.40
C TRP A 363 3.69 -3.92 -10.82
N ASP A 364 4.67 -3.06 -11.07
CA ASP A 364 4.94 -2.52 -12.41
C ASP A 364 6.14 -3.20 -13.08
N TYR A 365 6.08 -3.27 -14.41
CA TYR A 365 7.13 -3.76 -15.28
C TYR A 365 7.42 -2.75 -16.40
N ASN A 366 8.69 -2.33 -16.47
CA ASN A 366 9.23 -1.38 -17.45
C ASN A 366 8.31 -0.17 -17.71
N ARG A 367 8.38 0.81 -16.80
CA ARG A 367 7.42 1.93 -16.67
C ARG A 367 7.31 2.88 -17.86
N SER A 368 8.19 2.80 -18.86
CA SER A 368 8.16 3.67 -20.05
C SER A 368 8.09 2.92 -21.37
N LYS A 369 8.75 1.77 -21.50
CA LYS A 369 8.72 0.99 -22.74
C LYS A 369 7.51 0.06 -22.80
N GLU A 370 7.36 -0.82 -21.81
CA GLU A 370 6.23 -1.76 -21.77
C GLU A 370 5.00 -1.18 -21.06
N GLN A 371 5.22 -0.34 -20.05
CA GLN A 371 4.18 0.35 -19.28
C GLN A 371 3.15 -0.62 -18.66
N GLU A 372 3.59 -1.79 -18.21
CA GLU A 372 2.71 -2.84 -17.69
C GLU A 372 2.48 -2.69 -16.19
N ILE A 373 1.21 -2.74 -15.79
CA ILE A 373 0.78 -3.00 -14.42
C ILE A 373 0.27 -4.43 -14.35
N LEU A 374 0.81 -5.20 -13.43
CA LEU A 374 0.60 -6.64 -13.34
C LEU A 374 0.11 -7.02 -11.96
N THR A 375 -0.71 -8.06 -11.90
CA THR A 375 -1.14 -8.66 -10.65
C THR A 375 -0.93 -10.16 -10.66
N THR A 376 -0.79 -10.76 -9.49
CA THR A 376 -0.87 -12.22 -9.31
C THR A 376 -1.50 -12.53 -7.95
N THR A 377 -1.83 -13.81 -7.75
CA THR A 377 -2.32 -14.33 -6.48
C THR A 377 -1.52 -15.55 -6.07
N PHE A 378 -1.31 -15.70 -4.76
CA PHE A 378 -0.63 -16.83 -4.14
C PHE A 378 -1.06 -16.96 -2.68
N ARG A 379 -0.63 -18.02 -2.01
CA ARG A 379 -0.85 -18.22 -0.58
C ARG A 379 0.47 -18.23 0.17
N GLU A 380 0.40 -18.08 1.50
CA GLU A 380 1.59 -18.07 2.35
C GLU A 380 2.43 -19.35 2.20
N GLU A 381 1.77 -20.51 2.06
CA GLU A 381 2.40 -21.80 1.84
C GLU A 381 3.20 -21.87 0.54
N ASP A 382 2.84 -21.11 -0.50
CA ASP A 382 3.64 -21.04 -1.73
C ASP A 382 5.00 -20.39 -1.44
N VAL A 383 5.02 -19.37 -0.58
CA VAL A 383 6.25 -18.65 -0.20
C VAL A 383 7.13 -19.48 0.74
N LEU A 384 6.51 -20.27 1.61
CA LEU A 384 7.22 -21.18 2.52
C LEU A 384 7.79 -22.40 1.78
N ALA A 385 7.08 -22.92 0.78
CA ALA A 385 7.55 -24.02 -0.05
C ALA A 385 8.71 -23.57 -0.96
N ALA A 386 8.55 -22.42 -1.63
CA ALA A 386 9.55 -21.82 -2.52
C ALA A 386 10.14 -22.78 -3.57
N ASP A 387 9.35 -23.77 -4.01
CA ASP A 387 9.74 -24.76 -5.01
C ASP A 387 9.33 -24.34 -6.44
N GLU A 388 9.72 -25.16 -7.43
CA GLU A 388 9.39 -24.91 -8.83
C GLU A 388 7.88 -24.94 -9.09
N ALA A 389 7.13 -25.79 -8.37
CA ALA A 389 5.68 -25.91 -8.53
C ALA A 389 4.96 -24.66 -8.00
N ALA A 390 5.36 -24.15 -6.84
CA ALA A 390 4.89 -22.89 -6.28
C ALA A 390 5.22 -21.73 -7.22
N THR A 391 6.47 -21.66 -7.70
CA THR A 391 6.90 -20.62 -8.65
C THR A 391 6.07 -20.65 -9.93
N ALA A 392 5.83 -21.84 -10.49
CA ALA A 392 5.00 -22.01 -11.68
C ALA A 392 3.54 -21.60 -11.45
N ARG A 393 2.94 -21.97 -10.31
CA ARG A 393 1.58 -21.52 -9.93
C ARG A 393 1.49 -20.00 -9.87
N VAL A 394 2.39 -19.36 -9.12
CA VAL A 394 2.35 -17.89 -8.93
C VAL A 394 2.60 -17.14 -10.24
N LYS A 395 3.52 -17.62 -11.08
CA LYS A 395 3.70 -17.05 -12.43
C LYS A 395 2.49 -17.31 -13.35
N GLY A 396 1.87 -18.49 -13.26
CA GLY A 396 0.67 -18.85 -14.02
C GLY A 396 -0.58 -18.03 -13.64
N ASN A 397 -0.65 -17.56 -12.39
CA ASN A 397 -1.72 -16.69 -11.90
C ASN A 397 -1.58 -15.22 -12.33
N ARG A 398 -0.48 -14.86 -13.00
CA ARG A 398 -0.20 -13.48 -13.40
C ARG A 398 -1.23 -12.97 -14.42
N LYS A 399 -1.74 -11.77 -14.20
CA LYS A 399 -2.69 -11.07 -15.07
C LYS A 399 -2.22 -9.65 -15.36
N LEU A 400 -2.56 -9.15 -16.54
CA LEU A 400 -2.37 -7.75 -16.92
C LEU A 400 -3.53 -6.90 -16.38
N VAL A 401 -3.20 -5.87 -15.61
CA VAL A 401 -4.16 -4.87 -15.11
C VAL A 401 -4.33 -3.75 -16.12
N SER A 402 -3.22 -3.20 -16.60
CA SER A 402 -3.18 -2.16 -17.63
C SER A 402 -1.85 -2.16 -18.37
N LYS A 403 -1.87 -1.67 -19.61
CA LYS A 403 -0.69 -1.39 -20.43
C LYS A 403 -0.84 0.01 -21.02
N GLY A 404 0.13 0.88 -20.76
CA GLY A 404 0.19 2.22 -21.35
C GLY A 404 0.77 2.21 -22.76
N GLY A 405 0.52 3.29 -23.52
CA GLY A 405 1.01 3.45 -24.89
C GLY A 405 0.14 2.78 -25.95
N VAL A 406 0.53 2.94 -27.20
CA VAL A 406 -0.19 2.37 -28.37
C VAL A 406 -0.04 0.85 -28.32
N GLN A 407 -1.16 0.12 -28.28
CA GLN A 407 -1.21 -1.34 -28.37
C GLN A 407 -1.05 -1.81 -29.82
#